data_AF-A0A2E9XEN2-F1
#
_entry.id   AF-A0A2E9XEN2-F1
#
_cell.length_a   1.000
_cell.length_b   1.000
_cell.length_c   1.000
_cell.angle_alpha   90.00
_cell.angle_beta   90.00
_cell.angle_gamma   90.00
#
_symmetry.space_group_name_H-M   'P 1'
#
loop_
_entity.id
_entity.type
_entity.pdbx_description
1 polymer ?
#
loop_
_entity_poly.entity_id
_entity_poly.type
_entity_poly.pdbx_seq_one_letter_code
_entity_poly.pdbx_strand_id
1 'polypeptide(L)'
;MKLTHSTTWDVAVGRQGEFLAINRRSAVIHKRCGASDIKLLASQAGAPQTEWTYVMFFDDETAWAKCMGAMDTDAEWLELGREFSVDPCARATRSNLYRDLL
;
A
#
# COMPACT_ATOMS: atom_id res chain seq x y z
N MET A 1 -5.37 -6.50 19.03
CA MET A 1 -6.42 -6.53 17.99
C MET A 1 -5.76 -6.17 16.69
N LYS A 2 -6.08 -6.90 15.62
CA LYS A 2 -5.44 -6.69 14.33
C LYS A 2 -5.77 -5.32 13.77
N LEU A 3 -4.81 -4.75 13.06
CA LEU A 3 -4.98 -3.49 12.35
C LEU A 3 -4.84 -3.71 10.85
N THR A 4 -5.57 -2.89 10.09
CA THR A 4 -5.50 -2.85 8.64
C THR A 4 -5.24 -1.42 8.22
N HIS A 5 -4.10 -1.16 7.57
CA HIS A 5 -3.83 0.13 6.93
C HIS A 5 -4.10 -0.03 5.44
N SER A 6 -5.05 0.73 4.89
CA SER A 6 -5.30 0.74 3.46
C SER A 6 -5.03 2.10 2.83
N THR A 7 -4.60 2.08 1.58
CA THR A 7 -4.56 3.25 0.69
C THR A 7 -5.29 2.91 -0.60
N THR A 8 -6.29 3.70 -0.93
CA THR A 8 -7.02 3.65 -2.19
C THR A 8 -6.37 4.60 -3.19
N TRP A 9 -6.27 4.13 -4.43
CA TRP A 9 -5.59 4.78 -5.54
C TRP A 9 -6.49 4.84 -6.76
N ASP A 10 -6.38 5.95 -7.48
CA ASP A 10 -6.91 6.13 -8.83
C ASP A 10 -5.77 5.88 -9.82
N VAL A 11 -5.79 4.72 -10.48
CA VAL A 11 -4.73 4.22 -11.38
C VAL A 11 -4.99 4.72 -12.79
N ALA A 12 -3.99 5.35 -13.40
CA ALA A 12 -4.11 5.87 -14.76
C ALA A 12 -4.44 4.76 -15.76
N VAL A 13 -5.36 5.03 -16.68
CA VAL A 13 -5.79 4.09 -17.72
C VAL A 13 -4.59 3.68 -18.58
N GLY A 14 -4.37 2.37 -18.73
CA GLY A 14 -3.25 1.82 -19.49
C GLY A 14 -1.98 1.58 -18.66
N ARG A 15 -1.90 2.09 -17.42
CA ARG A 15 -0.72 1.97 -16.54
C ARG A 15 -0.91 0.96 -15.40
N GLN A 16 -1.95 0.14 -15.44
CA GLN A 16 -2.23 -0.87 -14.39
C GLN A 16 -1.07 -1.87 -14.22
N GLY A 17 -0.38 -2.21 -15.30
CA GLY A 17 0.80 -3.09 -15.26
C GLY A 17 1.96 -2.48 -14.47
N GLU A 18 2.23 -1.19 -14.66
CA GLU A 18 3.26 -0.45 -13.92
C GLU A 18 2.90 -0.36 -12.43
N PHE A 19 1.65 -0.02 -12.14
CA PHE A 19 1.15 0.05 -10.77
C PHE A 19 1.27 -1.32 -10.07
N LEU A 20 0.93 -2.41 -10.76
CA LEU A 20 1.11 -3.76 -10.24
C LEU A 20 2.58 -4.10 -9.96
N ALA A 21 3.50 -3.69 -10.83
CA ALA A 21 4.94 -3.92 -10.66
C ALA A 21 5.50 -3.16 -9.43
N ILE A 22 5.12 -1.88 -9.27
CA ILE A 22 5.49 -1.08 -8.10
C ILE A 22 4.96 -1.71 -6.81
N ASN A 23 3.67 -2.07 -6.77
CA ASN A 23 3.07 -2.66 -5.56
C ASN A 23 3.65 -4.03 -5.21
N ARG A 24 4.15 -4.81 -6.17
CA ARG A 24 4.90 -6.05 -5.88
C ARG A 24 6.21 -5.75 -5.16
N ARG A 25 6.96 -4.72 -5.57
CA ARG A 25 8.17 -4.26 -4.86
C ARG A 25 7.83 -3.74 -3.47
N SER A 26 6.82 -2.87 -3.37
CA SER A 26 6.31 -2.37 -2.09
C SER A 26 5.91 -3.50 -1.14
N ALA A 27 5.26 -4.55 -1.63
CA ALA A 27 4.83 -5.68 -0.80
C ALA A 27 6.00 -6.43 -0.16
N VAL A 28 7.12 -6.59 -0.87
CA VAL A 28 8.33 -7.22 -0.32
C VAL A 28 8.91 -6.35 0.81
N ILE A 29 9.03 -5.04 0.55
CA ILE A 29 9.60 -4.09 1.52
C ILE A 29 8.69 -3.99 2.76
N HIS A 30 7.39 -3.78 2.59
CA HIS A 30 6.44 -3.65 3.70
C HIS A 30 6.35 -4.91 4.56
N LYS A 31 6.47 -6.12 3.97
CA LYS A 31 6.56 -7.37 4.74
C LYS A 31 7.84 -7.44 5.56
N ARG A 32 8.99 -7.03 4.98
CA ARG A 32 10.26 -6.91 5.72
C ARG A 32 10.16 -5.88 6.87
N CYS A 33 9.43 -4.80 6.69
CA CYS A 33 9.20 -3.77 7.72
C CYS A 33 8.22 -4.20 8.82
N GLY A 34 7.49 -5.31 8.66
CA GLY A 34 6.65 -5.89 9.71
C GLY A 34 5.16 -6.00 9.41
N ALA A 35 4.71 -5.73 8.18
CA ALA A 35 3.34 -6.10 7.77
C ALA A 35 3.21 -7.63 7.71
N SER A 36 2.21 -8.19 8.39
CA SER A 36 1.99 -9.65 8.44
C SER A 36 1.40 -10.20 7.14
N ASP A 37 0.62 -9.38 6.42
CA ASP A 37 0.21 -9.68 5.05
C ASP A 37 -0.02 -8.39 4.25
N ILE A 38 -0.06 -8.55 2.92
CA ILE A 38 -0.33 -7.49 1.94
C ILE A 38 -1.35 -7.98 0.92
N LYS A 39 -2.32 -7.13 0.58
CA LYS A 39 -3.23 -7.34 -0.55
C LYS A 39 -3.26 -6.12 -1.47
N LEU A 40 -3.47 -6.38 -2.75
CA LEU A 40 -3.85 -5.36 -3.72
C LEU A 40 -5.19 -5.78 -4.32
N LEU A 41 -6.19 -4.91 -4.16
CA LEU A 41 -7.57 -5.18 -4.53
C LEU A 41 -7.97 -4.25 -5.67
N ALA A 42 -8.29 -4.79 -6.84
CA ALA A 42 -8.90 -4.01 -7.91
C ALA A 42 -10.41 -3.96 -7.70
N SER A 43 -11.02 -2.78 -7.81
CA SER A 43 -12.48 -2.68 -7.74
C SER A 43 -13.12 -3.35 -8.95
N GLN A 44 -14.09 -4.24 -8.71
CA GLN A 44 -14.84 -4.93 -9.76
C GLN A 44 -16.27 -4.40 -9.93
N ALA A 45 -16.81 -3.71 -8.92
CA ALA A 45 -18.16 -3.19 -8.93
C ALA A 45 -18.24 -1.89 -8.11
N GLY A 46 -19.09 -0.95 -8.55
CA GLY A 46 -19.41 0.27 -7.80
C GLY A 46 -18.37 1.40 -7.86
N ALA A 47 -17.12 1.14 -8.28
CA ALA A 47 -16.12 2.17 -8.54
C ALA A 47 -15.63 2.11 -9.99
N PRO A 48 -15.00 3.18 -10.51
CA PRO A 48 -14.24 3.09 -11.74
C PRO A 48 -13.24 1.93 -11.66
N GLN A 49 -13.01 1.21 -12.76
CA GLN A 49 -12.01 0.13 -12.80
C GLN A 49 -10.56 0.62 -12.58
N THR A 50 -10.37 1.94 -12.50
CA THR A 50 -9.14 2.61 -12.09
C THR A 50 -8.94 2.62 -10.57
N GLU A 51 -9.97 2.35 -9.76
CA GLU A 51 -9.88 2.38 -8.30
C GLU A 51 -9.31 1.06 -7.74
N TRP A 52 -8.11 1.12 -7.18
CA TRP A 52 -7.39 -0.02 -6.62
C TRP A 52 -6.98 0.29 -5.17
N THR A 53 -7.06 -0.69 -4.28
CA THR A 53 -6.72 -0.52 -2.85
C THR A 53 -5.56 -1.42 -2.45
N TYR A 54 -4.48 -0.81 -2.00
CA TYR A 54 -3.35 -1.48 -1.35
C TYR A 54 -3.63 -1.60 0.15
N VAL A 55 -3.46 -2.79 0.71
CA VAL A 55 -3.84 -3.12 2.08
C VAL A 55 -2.68 -3.80 2.80
N MET A 56 -2.33 -3.28 3.96
CA MET A 56 -1.35 -3.85 4.89
C MET A 56 -2.05 -4.33 6.16
N PHE A 57 -1.74 -5.55 6.58
CA PHE A 57 -2.26 -6.15 7.80
C PHE A 57 -1.18 -6.19 8.87
N PHE A 58 -1.58 -5.96 10.12
CA PHE A 58 -0.72 -5.98 11.29
C PHE A 58 -1.41 -6.71 12.44
N ASP A 59 -0.62 -7.41 13.24
CA ASP A 59 -1.17 -8.18 14.37
C ASP A 59 -1.66 -7.27 15.50
N ASP A 60 -1.02 -6.11 15.67
CA ASP A 60 -1.38 -5.07 16.64
C ASP A 60 -0.83 -3.68 16.27
N GLU A 61 -1.13 -2.70 17.12
CA GLU A 61 -0.70 -1.30 16.99
C GLU A 61 0.81 -1.11 17.15
N THR A 62 1.48 -1.96 17.93
CA THR A 62 2.93 -1.90 18.09
C THR A 62 3.63 -2.35 16.81
N ALA A 63 3.14 -3.41 16.17
CA ALA A 63 3.65 -3.88 14.88
C ALA A 63 3.46 -2.82 13.79
N TRP A 64 2.28 -2.18 13.74
CA TRP A 64 2.02 -1.07 12.82
C TRP A 64 2.99 0.10 13.05
N ALA A 65 3.12 0.59 14.28
CA ALA A 65 3.98 1.74 14.60
C ALA A 65 5.46 1.47 14.27
N LYS A 66 5.94 0.26 14.57
CA LYS A 66 7.30 -0.18 14.19
C LYS A 66 7.50 -0.21 12.69
N CYS A 67 6.51 -0.72 11.94
CA CYS A 67 6.57 -0.73 10.49
C CYS A 67 6.62 0.69 9.92
N MET A 68 5.83 1.63 10.46
CA MET A 68 5.86 3.02 10.01
C MET A 68 7.22 3.66 10.26
N GLY A 69 7.79 3.50 11.46
CA GLY A 69 9.13 4.01 11.77
C GLY A 69 10.25 3.34 10.96
N ALA A 70 10.11 2.05 10.62
CA ALA A 70 11.07 1.36 9.77
C ALA A 70 11.06 1.92 8.33
N MET A 71 9.88 2.20 7.78
CA MET A 71 9.75 2.76 6.43
C MET A 71 10.39 4.15 6.32
N ASP A 72 10.38 4.97 7.36
CA ASP A 72 11.00 6.31 7.34
C ASP A 72 12.52 6.28 7.06
N THR A 73 13.16 5.12 7.25
CA THR A 73 14.61 4.95 7.07
C THR A 73 15.00 3.82 6.11
N ASP A 74 14.04 3.07 5.56
CA ASP A 74 14.30 1.98 4.61
C ASP A 74 14.72 2.57 3.25
N ALA A 75 15.98 2.38 2.88
CA ALA A 75 16.56 2.97 1.68
C ALA A 75 15.87 2.50 0.38
N GLU A 76 15.43 1.24 0.31
CA GLU A 76 14.74 0.70 -0.86
C GLU A 76 13.33 1.31 -0.98
N TRP A 77 12.63 1.51 0.14
CA TRP A 77 11.35 2.20 0.17
C TRP A 77 11.47 3.65 -0.27
N LEU A 78 12.45 4.36 0.29
CA LEU A 78 12.69 5.76 -0.05
C LEU A 78 13.08 5.94 -1.52
N GLU A 79 13.86 5.02 -2.09
CA GLU A 79 14.21 5.03 -3.52
C GLU A 79 12.98 4.73 -4.39
N LEU A 80 12.19 3.70 -4.05
CA LEU A 80 10.97 3.37 -4.78
C LEU A 80 9.97 4.55 -4.78
N GLY A 81 9.85 5.25 -3.65
CA GLY A 81 9.04 6.46 -3.54
C GLY A 81 9.54 7.59 -4.44
N ARG A 82 10.85 7.78 -4.55
CA ARG A 82 11.45 8.75 -5.50
C ARG A 82 11.20 8.36 -6.95
N GLU A 83 11.42 7.11 -7.33
CA GLU A 83 11.13 6.58 -8.67
C GLU A 83 9.66 6.84 -9.04
N PHE A 84 8.72 6.50 -8.15
CA PHE A 84 7.29 6.70 -8.36
C PHE A 84 6.90 8.18 -8.52
N SER A 85 7.57 9.07 -7.78
CA SER A 85 7.20 10.50 -7.74
C SER A 85 7.57 11.26 -9.02
N VAL A 86 8.48 10.73 -9.85
CA VAL A 86 8.88 11.36 -11.12
C VAL A 86 7.75 11.31 -12.15
N ASP A 87 7.09 10.17 -12.28
CA ASP A 87 5.98 9.94 -13.21
C ASP A 87 4.97 8.94 -12.60
N PRO A 88 4.09 9.42 -11.70
CA PRO A 88 3.20 8.54 -10.95
C PRO A 88 2.14 7.92 -11.85
N CYS A 89 2.11 6.58 -11.91
CA CYS A 89 1.09 5.81 -12.61
C CYS A 89 -0.28 5.77 -11.90
N ALA A 90 -0.37 6.30 -10.68
CA ALA A 90 -1.60 6.35 -9.90
C ALA A 90 -1.57 7.53 -8.92
N ARG A 91 -2.74 7.96 -8.45
CA ARG A 91 -2.89 9.01 -7.43
C ARG A 91 -3.61 8.46 -6.21
N ALA A 92 -3.02 8.62 -5.02
CA ALA A 92 -3.71 8.25 -3.78
C ALA A 92 -4.96 9.12 -3.60
N THR A 93 -6.09 8.50 -3.29
CA THR A 93 -7.38 9.17 -3.07
C THR A 93 -7.80 9.12 -1.60
N ARG A 94 -7.37 8.10 -0.85
CA ARG A 94 -7.73 7.90 0.55
C ARG A 94 -6.74 6.99 1.25
N SER A 95 -6.45 7.27 2.52
CA SER A 95 -5.78 6.32 3.42
C SER A 95 -6.55 6.19 4.73
N ASN A 96 -6.65 4.97 5.26
CA ASN A 96 -7.36 4.69 6.50
C ASN A 96 -6.62 3.66 7.34
N LEU A 97 -6.67 3.81 8.66
CA LEU A 97 -6.28 2.79 9.62
C LEU A 97 -7.55 2.24 10.28
N TYR A 98 -7.77 0.94 10.12
CA TYR A 98 -8.89 0.23 10.71
C TYR A 98 -8.39 -0.67 11.83
N ARG A 99 -9.19 -0.77 12.89
CA ARG A 99 -9.04 -1.78 13.93
C ARG A 99 -10.10 -2.85 13.72
N ASP A 100 -9.68 -4.10 13.69
CA ASP A 100 -10.61 -5.22 13.70
C ASP A 100 -11.27 -5.30 15.08
N LEU A 101 -12.60 -5.30 15.13
CA LEU A 101 -13.40 -5.23 16.35
C LEU A 101 -14.01 -6.59 16.75
N LEU A 102 -13.85 -7.63 15.93
CA LEU A 102 -14.44 -8.95 16.14
C LEU A 102 -13.39 -10.06 16.23
#